data_AF-T0UG14-F1
#
_entry.id   AF-T0UG14-F1
#
_cell.length_a   1.000
_cell.length_b   1.000
_cell.length_c   1.000
_cell.angle_alpha   90.00
_cell.angle_beta   90.00
_cell.angle_gamma   90.00
#
_symmetry.space_group_name_H-M   'P 1'
#
loop_
_entity.id
_entity.type
_entity.pdbx_description
1 polymer ?
#
loop_
_entity_poly.entity_id
_entity_poly.type
_entity_poly.pdbx_seq_one_letter_code
_entity_poly.pdbx_strand_id
1 'polypeptide(L)'
;MACMNANSAKSDNISGLILLASYPSEKVNLSKRHLKVLSITASNDKVLKWDQYKSAKKRLPSDTSYTSISGGNHSEFGDYGHQSKDGDATISQKNQEKQIAAAVSNFIN
;
A
#
# COMPACT_ATOMS: atom_id res chain seq x y z
N MET A 1 8.43 -4.89 -6.30
CA MET A 1 9.00 -6.24 -6.07
C MET A 1 7.99 -7.18 -5.42
N ALA A 2 7.40 -6.83 -4.27
CA ALA A 2 6.47 -7.70 -3.54
C ALA A 2 5.33 -8.28 -4.41
N CYS A 3 4.64 -7.46 -5.20
CA CYS A 3 3.57 -7.96 -6.09
C CYS A 3 4.07 -8.98 -7.12
N MET A 4 5.29 -8.82 -7.67
CA MET A 4 5.85 -9.79 -8.61
C MET A 4 6.15 -11.11 -7.92
N ASN A 5 6.67 -11.08 -6.70
CA ASN A 5 6.91 -12.28 -5.90
C ASN A 5 5.59 -12.99 -5.56
N ALA A 6 4.55 -12.25 -5.15
CA ALA A 6 3.22 -12.79 -4.88
C ALA A 6 2.57 -13.42 -6.13
N ASN A 7 2.84 -12.86 -7.32
CA ASN A 7 2.36 -13.36 -8.60
C ASN A 7 3.06 -14.67 -9.02
N SER A 8 4.36 -14.77 -8.79
CA SER A 8 5.19 -15.92 -9.20
C SER A 8 5.26 -17.04 -8.17
N ALA A 9 4.77 -16.82 -6.94
CA ALA A 9 4.77 -17.83 -5.89
C ALA A 9 3.96 -19.07 -6.32
N LYS A 10 4.63 -20.22 -6.36
CA LYS A 10 4.07 -21.50 -6.82
C LYS A 10 3.15 -22.19 -5.79
N SER A 11 3.03 -21.64 -4.58
CA SER A 11 2.20 -22.17 -3.49
C SER A 11 1.48 -21.04 -2.73
N ASP A 12 0.44 -21.40 -1.99
CA ASP A 12 -0.31 -20.54 -1.06
C ASP A 12 0.48 -20.19 0.23
N ASN A 13 1.81 -20.27 0.19
CA ASN A 13 2.68 -19.98 1.35
C ASN A 13 2.72 -18.48 1.72
N ILE A 14 2.10 -17.62 0.92
CA ILE A 14 1.95 -16.21 1.20
C ILE A 14 0.48 -15.99 1.56
N SER A 15 0.20 -15.81 2.86
CA SER A 15 -1.16 -15.62 3.37
C SER A 15 -1.70 -14.21 3.09
N GLY A 16 -0.82 -13.23 2.90
CA GLY A 16 -1.24 -11.85 2.65
C GLY A 16 -0.15 -10.96 2.05
N LEU A 17 -0.58 -9.82 1.52
CA LEU A 17 0.26 -8.77 0.95
C LEU A 17 -0.17 -7.41 1.50
N ILE A 18 0.78 -6.65 2.04
CA ILE A 18 0.56 -5.29 2.52
C ILE A 18 1.27 -4.32 1.57
N LEU A 19 0.52 -3.37 1.04
CA LEU A 19 0.99 -2.37 0.09
C LEU A 19 0.94 -1.00 0.75
N LEU A 20 2.12 -0.47 1.11
CA LEU A 20 2.29 0.89 1.63
C LEU A 20 2.57 1.82 0.46
N ALA A 21 1.65 2.74 0.16
CA ALA A 21 1.68 3.67 -0.97
C ALA A 21 2.21 3.07 -2.28
N SER A 22 1.78 1.84 -2.60
CA SER A 22 2.29 1.06 -3.73
C SER A 22 1.20 0.20 -4.35
N TYR A 23 1.45 -0.28 -5.56
CA TYR A 23 0.48 -1.03 -6.36
C TYR A 23 1.17 -1.99 -7.34
N PRO A 24 0.48 -3.05 -7.81
CA PRO A 24 1.01 -3.91 -8.84
C PRO A 24 1.21 -3.16 -10.16
N SER A 25 2.33 -3.42 -10.83
CA SER A 25 2.57 -2.92 -12.19
C SER A 25 1.58 -3.55 -13.19
N GLU A 26 1.54 -3.05 -14.42
CA GLU A 26 0.63 -3.55 -15.45
C GLU A 26 0.85 -5.02 -15.82
N LYS A 27 2.09 -5.51 -15.66
CA LYS A 27 2.48 -6.89 -15.95
C LYS A 27 2.11 -7.88 -14.83
N VAL A 28 1.62 -7.38 -13.69
CA VAL A 28 1.29 -8.20 -12.52
C VAL A 28 -0.20 -8.15 -12.28
N ASN A 29 -0.85 -9.31 -12.31
CA ASN A 29 -2.27 -9.42 -12.04
C ASN A 29 -2.55 -10.45 -10.94
N LEU A 30 -2.91 -9.94 -9.77
CA LEU A 30 -3.23 -10.73 -8.58
C LEU A 30 -4.74 -10.94 -8.40
N SER A 31 -5.59 -10.45 -9.30
CA SER A 31 -7.05 -10.44 -9.08
C SER A 31 -7.69 -11.82 -8.95
N LYS A 32 -7.03 -12.86 -9.46
CA LYS A 32 -7.46 -14.27 -9.35
C LYS A 32 -6.71 -15.05 -8.27
N ARG A 33 -5.86 -14.41 -7.48
CA ARG A 33 -5.08 -15.07 -6.42
C ARG A 33 -5.91 -15.11 -5.14
N HIS A 34 -5.88 -16.23 -4.44
CA HIS A 34 -6.44 -16.37 -3.10
C HIS A 34 -5.47 -15.78 -2.07
N LEU A 35 -5.35 -14.45 -2.09
CA LEU A 35 -4.37 -13.70 -1.31
C LEU A 35 -5.08 -12.52 -0.62
N LYS A 36 -4.97 -12.41 0.70
CA LYS A 36 -5.46 -11.22 1.39
C LYS A 36 -4.57 -10.03 1.06
N VAL A 37 -5.16 -8.88 0.75
CA VAL A 37 -4.40 -7.66 0.45
C VAL A 37 -4.89 -6.51 1.30
N LEU A 38 -3.95 -5.81 1.95
CA LEU A 38 -4.16 -4.50 2.55
C LEU A 38 -3.41 -3.46 1.71
N SER A 39 -4.11 -2.42 1.28
CA SER A 39 -3.50 -1.27 0.60
C SER A 39 -3.71 -0.01 1.44
N ILE A 40 -2.60 0.59 1.87
CA ILE A 40 -2.58 1.80 2.69
C ILE A 40 -2.02 2.94 1.83
N THR A 41 -2.75 4.04 1.71
CA THR A 41 -2.32 5.30 1.07
C THR A 41 -2.38 6.45 2.07
N ALA A 42 -1.94 7.64 1.67
CA ALA A 42 -2.08 8.85 2.47
C ALA A 42 -2.64 10.01 1.64
N SER A 43 -3.40 10.92 2.25
CA SER A 43 -4.17 11.94 1.50
C SER A 43 -3.33 13.03 0.85
N ASN A 44 -2.15 13.32 1.40
CA ASN A 44 -1.24 14.35 0.90
C ASN A 44 -0.06 13.74 0.14
N ASP A 45 -0.13 12.45 -0.20
CA ASP A 45 0.88 11.78 -1.02
C ASP A 45 0.86 12.36 -2.44
N LYS A 46 1.97 13.00 -2.84
CA LYS A 46 2.16 13.53 -4.20
C LYS A 46 3.14 12.71 -5.04
N VAL A 47 3.71 11.65 -4.48
CA VAL A 47 4.67 10.77 -5.15
C VAL A 47 3.95 9.60 -5.82
N LEU A 48 2.89 9.10 -5.19
CA LEU A 48 2.03 8.06 -5.73
C LEU A 48 1.36 8.54 -7.02
N LYS A 49 1.51 7.75 -8.10
CA LYS A 49 0.83 8.01 -9.36
C LYS A 49 -0.64 7.59 -9.25
N TRP A 50 -1.47 8.47 -8.72
CA TRP A 50 -2.86 8.19 -8.36
C TRP A 50 -3.71 7.55 -9.46
N ASP A 51 -3.58 7.96 -10.72
CA ASP A 51 -4.36 7.36 -11.81
C ASP A 51 -3.92 5.93 -12.13
N GLN A 52 -2.61 5.66 -12.01
CA GLN A 52 -2.07 4.31 -12.13
C GLN A 52 -2.50 3.44 -10.95
N TYR A 53 -2.49 3.98 -9.73
CA TYR A 53 -2.99 3.32 -8.53
C TYR A 53 -4.47 2.93 -8.66
N LYS A 54 -5.34 3.88 -9.05
CA LYS A 54 -6.77 3.62 -9.31
C LYS A 54 -6.95 2.50 -10.34
N SER A 55 -6.19 2.58 -11.45
CA SER A 55 -6.22 1.56 -12.50
C SER A 55 -5.67 0.20 -12.05
N ALA A 56 -4.78 0.18 -11.04
CA ALA A 56 -4.17 -1.02 -10.50
C ALA A 56 -5.10 -1.80 -9.57
N LYS A 57 -6.12 -1.15 -8.98
CA LYS A 57 -7.09 -1.84 -8.11
C LYS A 57 -7.76 -3.03 -8.79
N LYS A 58 -8.02 -2.96 -10.11
CA LYS A 58 -8.58 -4.07 -10.90
C LYS A 58 -7.65 -5.29 -11.01
N ARG A 59 -6.37 -5.12 -10.69
CA ARG A 59 -5.34 -6.16 -10.69
C ARG A 59 -5.10 -6.73 -9.29
N LEU A 60 -5.88 -6.31 -8.31
CA LEU A 60 -5.87 -6.85 -6.95
C LEU A 60 -7.13 -7.70 -6.72
N PRO A 61 -7.11 -8.62 -5.74
CA PRO A 61 -8.28 -9.39 -5.32
C PRO A 61 -9.47 -8.47 -4.97
N SER A 62 -10.69 -8.93 -5.25
CA SER A 62 -11.90 -8.13 -5.00
C SER A 62 -12.16 -7.85 -3.52
N ASP A 63 -11.62 -8.68 -2.62
CA ASP A 63 -11.68 -8.53 -1.16
C ASP A 63 -10.48 -7.74 -0.59
N THR A 64 -9.73 -7.02 -1.42
CA THR A 64 -8.66 -6.12 -0.97
C THR A 64 -9.20 -5.05 -0.01
N SER A 65 -8.60 -4.95 1.16
CA SER A 65 -8.88 -3.88 2.13
C SER A 65 -8.11 -2.62 1.75
N TYR A 66 -8.80 -1.49 1.70
CA TYR A 66 -8.20 -0.19 1.39
C TYR A 66 -8.32 0.75 2.58
N THR A 67 -7.23 1.40 2.95
CA THR A 67 -7.19 2.42 4.01
C THR A 67 -6.41 3.62 3.50
N SER A 68 -6.87 4.83 3.84
CA SER A 68 -6.13 6.06 3.56
C SER A 68 -5.91 6.85 4.84
N ILE A 69 -4.67 7.21 5.12
CA ILE A 69 -4.27 8.02 6.26
C ILE A 69 -4.54 9.49 5.93
N SER A 70 -5.48 10.09 6.65
CA SER A 70 -5.80 11.51 6.49
C SER A 70 -4.66 12.38 7.05
N GLY A 71 -4.24 13.37 6.28
CA GLY A 71 -3.15 14.29 6.61
C GLY A 71 -1.75 13.71 6.45
N GLY A 72 -1.61 12.43 6.11
CA GLY A 72 -0.30 11.81 5.84
C GLY A 72 0.23 12.09 4.44
N ASN A 73 1.52 11.86 4.21
CA ASN A 73 2.17 11.95 2.89
C ASN A 73 2.87 10.64 2.49
N HIS A 74 3.62 10.63 1.38
CA HIS A 74 4.36 9.45 0.92
C HIS A 74 5.58 9.13 1.78
N SER A 75 6.31 10.18 2.15
CA SER A 75 7.62 10.09 2.80
C SER A 75 7.52 9.39 4.14
N GLU A 76 6.46 9.66 4.90
CA GLU A 76 6.21 9.04 6.21
C GLU A 76 5.77 7.56 6.15
N PHE A 77 5.77 6.91 4.97
CA PHE A 77 5.69 5.44 4.88
C PHE A 77 7.05 4.75 5.09
N GLY A 78 8.15 5.51 5.09
CA GLY A 78 9.47 5.02 5.46
C GLY A 78 10.24 6.06 6.28
N ASP A 79 11.26 5.62 7.00
CA ASP A 79 12.05 6.51 7.86
C ASP A 79 13.31 7.00 7.13
N TYR A 80 13.10 7.78 6.07
CA TYR A 80 14.17 8.36 5.24
C TYR A 80 14.10 9.89 5.12
N GLY A 81 13.18 10.51 5.87
CA GLY A 81 12.91 11.95 5.83
C GLY A 81 12.11 12.39 4.60
N HIS A 82 11.81 13.69 4.54
CA HIS A 82 10.96 14.26 3.50
C HIS A 82 11.57 14.13 2.10
N GLN A 83 10.80 13.58 1.16
CA GLN A 83 11.20 13.45 -0.23
C GLN A 83 10.81 14.70 -1.03
N SER A 84 11.75 15.23 -1.81
CA SER A 84 11.43 16.28 -2.78
C SER A 84 10.27 15.86 -3.71
N LYS A 85 9.32 16.77 -3.93
CA LYS A 85 8.08 16.60 -4.72
C LYS A 85 6.95 15.80 -4.07
N ASP A 86 7.13 15.36 -2.82
CA ASP A 86 5.99 14.89 -2.03
C ASP A 86 5.12 16.05 -1.54
N GLY A 87 3.96 15.75 -0.95
CA GLY A 87 3.18 16.74 -0.22
C GLY A 87 3.64 16.86 1.23
N ASP A 88 3.26 17.97 1.84
CA ASP A 88 3.48 18.20 3.26
C ASP A 88 2.44 17.41 4.07
N ALA A 89 2.92 16.63 5.04
CA ALA A 89 2.04 16.00 6.01
C ALA A 89 1.47 17.07 6.97
N THR A 90 0.20 16.94 7.33
CA THR A 90 -0.45 17.75 8.38
C THR A 90 -0.50 17.03 9.73
N ILE A 91 -0.01 15.78 9.77
CA ILE A 91 0.22 15.00 10.99
C ILE A 91 1.71 14.72 11.13
N SER A 92 2.17 14.40 12.34
CA SER A 92 3.57 13.98 12.55
C SER A 92 3.84 12.61 11.96
N GLN A 93 5.10 12.36 11.59
CA GLN A 93 5.62 11.03 11.21
C GLN A 93 5.13 9.94 12.18
N LYS A 94 5.36 10.15 13.48
CA LYS A 94 4.93 9.23 14.54
C LYS A 94 3.43 8.93 14.52
N ASN A 95 2.58 9.91 14.19
CA ASN A 95 1.14 9.69 14.09
C ASN A 95 0.75 8.91 12.82
N GLN A 96 1.46 9.11 11.71
CA GLN A 96 1.27 8.31 10.50
C GLN A 96 1.73 6.87 10.73
N GLU A 97 2.94 6.67 11.27
CA GLU A 97 3.49 5.35 11.62
C GLU A 97 2.58 4.58 12.58
N LYS A 98 2.02 5.25 13.60
CA LYS A 98 1.06 4.64 14.52
C LYS A 98 -0.19 4.14 13.79
N GLN A 99 -0.70 4.91 12.83
CA GLN A 99 -1.87 4.50 12.03
C GLN A 99 -1.52 3.35 11.06
N ILE A 100 -0.34 3.39 10.44
CA ILE A 100 0.17 2.27 9.62
C ILE A 100 0.25 1.01 10.48
N ALA A 101 0.91 1.07 11.64
CA ALA A 101 1.08 -0.06 12.54
C ALA A 101 -0.26 -0.63 13.03
N ALA A 102 -1.23 0.23 13.35
CA ALA A 102 -2.57 -0.19 13.75
C ALA A 102 -3.30 -0.91 12.59
N ALA A 103 -3.26 -0.35 11.38
CA ALA A 103 -3.88 -0.97 10.21
C ALA A 103 -3.23 -2.32 9.86
N VAL A 104 -1.90 -2.41 9.94
CA VAL A 104 -1.16 -3.67 9.72
C VAL A 104 -1.51 -4.70 10.80
N SER A 105 -1.49 -4.30 12.08
CA SER A 105 -1.81 -5.20 13.19
C SER A 105 -3.24 -5.76 13.08
N ASN A 106 -4.21 -4.90 12.75
CA ASN A 106 -5.59 -5.32 12.54
C ASN A 106 -5.78 -6.26 11.34
N PHE A 107 -4.88 -6.20 10.36
CA PHE A 107 -4.96 -7.05 9.16
C PHE A 107 -4.32 -8.42 9.35
N ILE A 108 -3.29 -8.52 10.21
CA ILE A 108 -2.58 -9.78 10.46
C ILE A 108 -3.15 -10.60 11.62
N ASN A 109 -4.01 -10.01 12.45
CA ASN A 109 -4.73 -10.70 13.53
C ASN A 109 -6.02 -11.32 13.01
#